data_AF-A0A1A7C938-F1
#
_entry.id   AF-A0A1A7C938-F1
#
_cell.length_a   1.000
_cell.length_b   1.000
_cell.length_c   1.000
_cell.angle_alpha   90.00
_cell.angle_beta   90.00
_cell.angle_gamma   90.00
#
_symmetry.space_group_name_H-M   'P 1'
#
loop_
_entity.id
_entity.type
_entity.pdbx_description
1 polymer ?
#
loop_
_entity_poly.entity_id
_entity_poly.type
_entity_poly.pdbx_seq_one_letter_code
_entity_poly.pdbx_strand_id
1 'polypeptide(L)'
;MSNRVYLCSTNFSTPPQESDWPAFSDESGMEYEAAYCVPFFWLCLFGPQDVRLAPGEEGVFDVARDYAYLACPRDEGLARLKTRSAMMRRALGEERHALYQEWEARIAREHYSHVLVRTQELDMMDEEGRLQHDMLAALADLDAACASGTLAITEALANLAGMPYPAEPQRYNGFVLVGSAASAEGWPPAMPEPAPRLEVNGADVVVEARPWWKFW
;
A
#
# COMPACT_ATOMS: atom_id res chain seq x y z
N MET A 1 -8.81 -7.41 16.70
CA MET A 1 -7.73 -6.41 16.54
C MET A 1 -7.84 -5.86 15.13
N SER A 2 -7.71 -4.54 14.96
CA SER A 2 -7.60 -3.95 13.61
C SER A 2 -6.15 -4.11 13.20
N ASN A 3 -5.83 -4.89 12.17
CA ASN A 3 -4.45 -5.08 11.73
C ASN A 3 -4.10 -3.93 10.78
N ARG A 4 -3.55 -2.86 11.34
CA ARG A 4 -3.36 -1.60 10.62
C ARG A 4 -1.96 -1.52 10.04
N VAL A 5 -1.88 -0.82 8.92
CA VAL A 5 -0.63 -0.38 8.34
C VAL A 5 -0.66 1.13 8.22
N TYR A 6 0.49 1.74 8.44
CA TYR A 6 0.62 3.18 8.45
C TYR A 6 1.72 3.61 7.50
N LEU A 7 1.45 4.57 6.64
CA LEU A 7 2.45 5.24 5.83
C LEU A 7 2.59 6.67 6.31
N CYS A 8 3.83 7.13 6.48
CA CYS A 8 4.11 8.54 6.70
C CYS A 8 5.39 8.94 5.97
N SER A 9 5.52 10.24 5.69
CA SER A 9 6.82 10.83 5.39
C SER A 9 7.49 11.26 6.69
N THR A 10 8.77 10.91 6.87
CA THR A 10 9.49 11.12 8.13
C THR A 10 11.00 11.33 7.89
N ASN A 11 11.73 11.89 8.84
CA ASN A 11 13.19 11.92 8.79
C ASN A 11 13.85 10.61 9.22
N PHE A 12 13.05 9.68 9.76
CA PHE A 12 13.50 8.37 10.19
C PHE A 12 13.59 7.40 9.01
N SER A 13 14.66 6.61 8.96
CA SER A 13 14.79 5.51 7.98
C SER A 13 14.36 4.14 8.53
N THR A 14 13.96 4.10 9.80
CA THR A 14 13.54 2.91 10.56
C THR A 14 12.27 3.23 11.35
N PRO A 15 11.40 2.25 11.63
CA PRO A 15 10.25 2.46 12.52
C PRO A 15 10.72 2.95 13.89
N PRO A 16 9.94 3.80 14.59
CA PRO A 16 10.30 4.27 15.92
C PRO A 16 10.24 3.15 16.94
N GLN A 17 11.18 3.12 17.87
CA GLN A 17 11.04 2.34 19.10
C GLN A 17 10.28 3.15 20.18
N GLU A 18 9.93 2.51 21.31
CA GLU A 18 9.20 3.13 22.41
C GLU A 18 9.76 4.51 22.81
N SER A 19 11.09 4.63 22.88
CA SER A 19 11.77 5.88 23.23
C SER A 19 11.73 6.96 22.14
N ASP A 20 11.53 6.57 20.89
CA ASP A 20 11.64 7.45 19.72
C ASP A 20 10.32 8.12 19.37
N TRP A 21 9.18 7.62 19.87
CA TRP A 21 7.84 8.11 19.53
C TRP A 21 7.65 9.63 19.64
N PRO A 22 8.14 10.32 20.69
CA PRO A 22 8.03 11.77 20.75
C PRO A 22 8.72 12.47 19.57
N ALA A 23 9.97 12.09 19.27
CA ALA A 23 10.72 12.66 18.15
C ALA A 23 10.12 12.26 16.80
N PHE A 24 9.67 11.01 16.67
CA PHE A 24 9.01 10.53 15.47
C PHE A 24 7.74 11.29 15.17
N SER A 25 6.92 11.59 16.19
CA SER A 25 5.71 12.40 16.03
C SER A 25 6.02 13.83 15.59
N ASP A 26 7.10 14.42 16.11
CA ASP A 26 7.52 15.78 15.75
C ASP A 26 8.18 15.84 14.35
N GLU A 27 8.78 14.75 13.90
CA GLU A 27 9.50 14.65 12.62
C GLU A 27 8.81 13.76 11.58
N SER A 28 7.49 13.67 11.65
CA SER A 28 6.66 12.98 10.66
C SER A 28 5.55 13.87 10.13
N GLY A 29 5.15 13.59 8.90
CA GLY A 29 4.13 14.32 8.15
C GLY A 29 2.75 13.73 8.33
N MET A 30 1.92 13.89 7.30
CA MET A 30 0.60 13.26 7.27
C MET A 30 0.74 11.74 7.40
N GLU A 31 0.01 11.17 8.36
CA GLU A 31 -0.12 9.72 8.48
C GLU A 31 -1.28 9.23 7.60
N TYR A 32 -1.02 8.18 6.83
CA TYR A 32 -2.00 7.46 6.06
C TYR A 32 -2.20 6.09 6.67
N GLU A 33 -3.45 5.65 6.78
CA GLU A 33 -3.84 4.40 7.41
C GLU A 33 -4.59 3.50 6.41
N ALA A 34 -4.28 2.21 6.47
CA ALA A 34 -5.10 1.14 5.88
C ALA A 34 -5.17 -0.05 6.84
N ALA A 35 -6.09 -0.98 6.57
CA ALA A 35 -6.28 -2.17 7.38
C ALA A 35 -6.18 -3.44 6.52
N TYR A 36 -5.50 -4.45 7.05
CA TYR A 36 -5.35 -5.81 6.51
C TYR A 36 -4.56 -5.94 5.21
N CYS A 37 -4.08 -4.85 4.62
CA CYS A 37 -3.25 -4.87 3.41
C CYS A 37 -2.43 -3.58 3.29
N VAL A 38 -1.41 -3.58 2.43
CA VAL A 38 -0.67 -2.38 2.02
C VAL A 38 -1.28 -1.85 0.71
N PRO A 39 -1.93 -0.68 0.71
CA PRO A 39 -2.60 -0.15 -0.48
C PRO A 39 -1.71 -0.13 -1.72
N PHE A 40 -2.31 -0.43 -2.87
CA PHE A 40 -1.56 -0.61 -4.12
C PHE A 40 -0.73 0.63 -4.51
N PHE A 41 -1.25 1.84 -4.26
CA PHE A 41 -0.54 3.09 -4.56
C PHE A 41 0.64 3.33 -3.61
N TRP A 42 0.60 2.76 -2.39
CA TRP A 42 1.74 2.83 -1.47
C TRP A 42 2.87 1.94 -1.98
N LEU A 43 2.57 0.71 -2.41
CA LEU A 43 3.55 -0.20 -3.03
C LEU A 43 4.24 0.42 -4.24
N CYS A 44 3.55 1.30 -4.95
CA CYS A 44 4.10 2.02 -6.10
C CYS A 44 5.23 3.03 -5.75
N LEU A 45 5.50 3.30 -4.48
CA LEU A 45 6.65 4.10 -4.02
C LEU A 45 7.94 3.28 -3.88
N PHE A 46 7.84 1.95 -3.78
CA PHE A 46 8.94 1.09 -3.35
C PHE A 46 9.41 0.14 -4.45
N GLY A 47 10.63 -0.37 -4.30
CA GLY A 47 11.19 -1.52 -5.02
C GLY A 47 11.75 -2.56 -4.03
N PRO A 48 12.20 -3.74 -4.51
CA PRO A 48 12.63 -4.84 -3.65
C PRO A 48 13.72 -4.46 -2.63
N GLN A 49 14.61 -3.54 -2.98
CA GLN A 49 15.67 -3.02 -2.11
C GLN A 49 15.19 -2.20 -0.90
N ASP A 50 13.92 -1.79 -0.91
CA ASP A 50 13.33 -0.96 0.14
C ASP A 50 12.67 -1.81 1.25
N VAL A 51 12.64 -3.14 1.08
CA VAL A 51 12.17 -4.09 2.10
C VAL A 51 13.25 -4.25 3.17
N ARG A 52 12.88 -3.99 4.43
CA ARG A 52 13.79 -4.04 5.58
C ARG A 52 13.15 -4.81 6.73
N LEU A 53 13.96 -5.21 7.71
CA LEU A 53 13.51 -5.85 8.94
C LEU A 53 13.75 -4.92 10.12
N ALA A 54 12.76 -4.83 11.01
CA ALA A 54 12.85 -4.12 12.28
C ALA A 54 12.64 -5.12 13.42
N PRO A 55 13.30 -4.93 14.57
CA PRO A 55 13.04 -5.75 15.74
C PRO A 55 11.60 -5.51 16.23
N GLY A 56 10.88 -6.58 16.53
CA GLY A 56 9.60 -6.48 17.22
C GLY A 56 9.79 -6.07 18.68
N GLU A 57 8.89 -5.23 19.19
CA GLU A 57 8.90 -4.85 20.60
C GLU A 57 8.18 -5.92 21.46
N GLU A 58 8.81 -6.34 22.55
CA GLU A 58 8.17 -7.15 23.59
C GLU A 58 7.05 -6.31 24.24
N GLY A 59 5.79 -6.74 24.13
CA GLY A 59 4.65 -6.08 24.78
C GLY A 59 3.51 -5.68 23.84
N VAL A 60 3.76 -5.52 22.54
CA VAL A 60 2.67 -5.39 21.54
C VAL A 60 2.06 -6.77 21.25
N PHE A 61 2.89 -7.81 21.28
CA PHE A 61 2.51 -9.21 21.12
C PHE A 61 3.32 -10.08 22.10
N ASP A 62 2.78 -11.25 22.48
CA ASP A 62 3.38 -12.16 23.47
C ASP A 62 4.76 -12.73 23.05
N VAL A 63 5.17 -12.53 21.79
CA VAL A 63 6.45 -12.98 21.24
C VAL A 63 7.06 -11.84 20.42
N ALA A 64 8.25 -11.37 20.82
CA ALA A 64 9.05 -10.49 19.99
C ALA A 64 9.57 -11.27 18.78
N ARG A 65 9.20 -10.81 17.58
CA ARG A 65 9.76 -11.30 16.32
C ARG A 65 10.05 -10.12 15.41
N ASP A 66 11.09 -10.27 14.59
CA ASP A 66 11.39 -9.28 13.57
C ASP A 66 10.25 -9.23 12.55
N TYR A 67 9.95 -8.04 12.05
CA TYR A 67 8.89 -7.84 11.07
C TYR A 67 9.40 -7.06 9.86
N ALA A 68 8.85 -7.38 8.68
CA ALA A 68 9.15 -6.64 7.46
C ALA A 68 8.50 -5.26 7.52
N TYR A 69 9.18 -4.25 6.99
CA TYR A 69 8.66 -2.90 6.73
C TYR A 69 9.22 -2.33 5.43
N LEU A 70 8.64 -1.25 4.93
CA LEU A 70 9.10 -0.56 3.72
C LEU A 70 9.65 0.82 4.08
N ALA A 71 10.85 1.15 3.59
CA ALA A 71 11.38 2.51 3.71
C ALA A 71 12.29 2.87 2.53
N CYS A 72 12.09 4.06 1.98
CA CYS A 72 12.96 4.63 0.95
C CYS A 72 13.10 6.15 1.11
N PRO A 73 14.14 6.77 0.53
CA PRO A 73 14.19 8.22 0.37
C PRO A 73 12.97 8.69 -0.42
N ARG A 74 12.32 9.76 0.05
CA ARG A 74 11.08 10.31 -0.56
C ARG A 74 11.27 10.62 -2.03
N ASP A 75 12.41 11.22 -2.39
CA ASP A 75 12.69 11.62 -3.76
C ASP A 75 12.84 10.40 -4.71
N GLU A 76 13.36 9.28 -4.21
CA GLU A 76 13.39 8.02 -4.95
C GLU A 76 11.98 7.45 -5.13
N GLY A 77 11.16 7.44 -4.08
CA GLY A 77 9.78 6.99 -4.17
C GLY A 77 8.96 7.82 -5.17
N LEU A 78 9.12 9.14 -5.16
CA LEU A 78 8.52 10.04 -6.14
C LEU A 78 9.00 9.76 -7.57
N ALA A 79 10.30 9.47 -7.76
CA ALA A 79 10.84 9.09 -9.05
C ALA A 79 10.23 7.76 -9.56
N ARG A 80 9.97 6.79 -8.67
CA ARG A 80 9.28 5.54 -9.02
C ARG A 80 7.83 5.79 -9.42
N LEU A 81 7.09 6.62 -8.67
CA LEU A 81 5.71 7.00 -9.03
C LEU A 81 5.64 7.61 -10.44
N LYS A 82 6.53 8.57 -10.73
CA LYS A 82 6.61 9.22 -12.05
C LYS A 82 6.90 8.22 -13.16
N THR A 83 7.88 7.34 -12.95
CA THR A 83 8.26 6.30 -13.93
C THR A 83 7.11 5.33 -14.19
N ARG A 84 6.35 4.94 -13.16
CA ARG A 84 5.22 4.02 -13.24
C ARG A 84 3.95 4.66 -13.82
N SER A 85 3.85 5.99 -13.85
CA SER A 85 2.64 6.74 -14.22
C SER A 85 2.03 6.36 -15.58
N ALA A 86 2.85 6.16 -16.61
CA ALA A 86 2.34 5.80 -17.94
C ALA A 86 1.69 4.42 -17.99
N MET A 87 2.27 3.44 -17.28
CA MET A 87 1.70 2.09 -17.11
C MET A 87 0.42 2.17 -16.28
N MET A 88 0.46 2.91 -15.16
CA MET A 88 -0.70 3.06 -14.26
C MET A 88 -1.89 3.70 -14.97
N ARG A 89 -1.68 4.71 -15.82
CA ARG A 89 -2.77 5.31 -16.60
C ARG A 89 -3.52 4.29 -17.47
N ARG A 90 -2.78 3.37 -18.13
CA ARG A 90 -3.38 2.33 -18.97
C ARG A 90 -4.18 1.32 -18.15
N ALA A 91 -3.69 0.97 -16.97
CA ALA A 91 -4.32 -0.02 -16.10
C ALA A 91 -5.52 0.53 -15.32
N LEU A 92 -5.43 1.79 -14.87
CA LEU A 92 -6.44 2.43 -14.02
C LEU A 92 -7.57 3.11 -14.80
N GLY A 93 -7.29 3.54 -16.02
CA GLY A 93 -8.12 4.53 -16.72
C GLY A 93 -7.96 5.94 -16.13
N GLU A 94 -8.52 6.94 -16.81
CA GLU A 94 -8.27 8.36 -16.52
C GLU A 94 -8.69 8.77 -15.10
N GLU A 95 -9.87 8.38 -14.62
CA GLU A 95 -10.37 8.81 -13.31
C GLU A 95 -9.50 8.30 -12.15
N ARG A 96 -9.13 7.02 -12.16
CA ARG A 96 -8.31 6.43 -11.10
C ARG A 96 -6.84 6.83 -11.25
N HIS A 97 -6.39 7.12 -12.47
CA HIS A 97 -5.07 7.71 -12.69
C HIS A 97 -4.98 9.15 -12.15
N ALA A 98 -6.05 9.94 -12.20
CA ALA A 98 -6.09 11.23 -11.55
C ALA A 98 -5.87 11.12 -10.03
N LEU A 99 -6.47 10.10 -9.37
CA LEU A 99 -6.19 9.81 -7.97
C LEU A 99 -4.72 9.42 -7.74
N TYR A 100 -4.12 8.66 -8.66
CA TYR A 100 -2.70 8.31 -8.60
C TYR A 100 -1.78 9.53 -8.70
N GLN A 101 -2.11 10.49 -9.58
CA GLN A 101 -1.39 11.75 -9.69
C GLN A 101 -1.59 12.65 -8.46
N GLU A 102 -2.78 12.64 -7.88
CA GLU A 102 -3.03 13.35 -6.62
C GLU A 102 -2.20 12.75 -5.47
N TRP A 103 -2.13 11.41 -5.40
CA TRP A 103 -1.25 10.71 -4.45
C TRP A 103 0.22 11.12 -4.61
N GLU A 104 0.74 11.11 -5.84
CA GLU A 104 2.10 11.61 -6.14
C GLU A 104 2.28 13.05 -5.64
N ALA A 105 1.32 13.93 -5.93
CA ALA A 105 1.37 15.34 -5.52
C ALA A 105 1.30 15.52 -4.00
N ARG A 106 0.59 14.65 -3.27
CA ARG A 106 0.55 14.67 -1.80
C ARG A 106 1.90 14.28 -1.21
N ILE A 107 2.50 13.17 -1.65
CA ILE A 107 3.84 12.77 -1.21
C ILE A 107 4.88 13.84 -1.55
N ALA A 108 4.74 14.51 -2.70
CA ALA A 108 5.66 15.59 -3.10
C ALA A 108 5.59 16.85 -2.24
N ARG A 109 4.47 17.07 -1.51
CA ARG A 109 4.31 18.23 -0.61
C ARG A 109 4.88 17.97 0.78
N GLU A 110 5.11 16.71 1.15
CA GLU A 110 5.70 16.37 2.44
C GLU A 110 7.14 16.90 2.53
N HIS A 111 7.54 17.41 3.68
CA HIS A 111 8.85 18.06 3.87
C HIS A 111 9.97 17.11 4.30
N TYR A 112 9.61 15.89 4.67
CA TYR A 112 10.54 14.93 5.24
C TYR A 112 11.29 14.13 4.18
N SER A 113 12.40 13.52 4.58
CA SER A 113 13.38 12.91 3.68
C SER A 113 13.07 11.46 3.28
N HIS A 114 12.28 10.74 4.06
CA HIS A 114 11.93 9.35 3.83
C HIS A 114 10.42 9.15 3.74
N VAL A 115 10.00 8.07 3.08
CA VAL A 115 8.65 7.51 3.21
C VAL A 115 8.79 6.13 3.86
N LEU A 116 7.98 5.89 4.90
CA LEU A 116 8.04 4.70 5.72
C LEU A 116 6.66 4.08 5.86
N VAL A 117 6.56 2.76 5.65
CA VAL A 117 5.35 1.96 5.91
C VAL A 117 5.60 1.03 7.09
N ARG A 118 4.86 1.24 8.19
CA ARG A 118 4.86 0.37 9.36
C ARG A 118 3.85 -0.76 9.14
N THR A 119 4.33 -2.00 9.31
CA THR A 119 3.57 -3.22 8.99
C THR A 119 3.63 -4.26 10.11
N GLN A 120 4.07 -3.89 11.32
CA GLN A 120 4.18 -4.81 12.45
C GLN A 120 2.86 -5.56 12.70
N GLU A 121 1.72 -4.87 12.76
CA GLU A 121 0.42 -5.52 12.99
C GLU A 121 -0.02 -6.41 11.82
N LEU A 122 0.41 -6.11 10.59
CA LEU A 122 0.12 -6.92 9.41
C LEU A 122 0.97 -8.19 9.39
N ASP A 123 2.27 -8.07 9.69
CA ASP A 123 3.21 -9.19 9.69
C ASP A 123 2.71 -10.29 10.62
N MET A 124 2.30 -9.92 11.84
CA MET A 124 1.83 -10.82 12.91
C MET A 124 0.61 -11.68 12.56
N MET A 125 -0.03 -11.45 11.41
CA MET A 125 -1.13 -12.28 10.90
C MET A 125 -0.66 -13.60 10.27
N ASP A 126 0.61 -13.69 9.89
CA ASP A 126 1.14 -14.80 9.10
C ASP A 126 2.40 -15.39 9.76
N GLU A 127 2.92 -16.44 9.13
CA GLU A 127 4.19 -17.07 9.46
C GLU A 127 5.35 -16.06 9.40
N GLU A 128 6.31 -16.22 10.31
CA GLU A 128 7.50 -15.37 10.37
C GLU A 128 8.21 -15.35 9.00
N GLY A 129 8.51 -14.15 8.50
CA GLY A 129 9.15 -13.94 7.20
C GLY A 129 8.23 -14.08 5.99
N ARG A 130 6.97 -14.50 6.14
CA ARG A 130 6.05 -14.63 5.01
C ARG A 130 5.73 -13.28 4.37
N LEU A 131 5.44 -12.26 5.18
CA LEU A 131 5.20 -10.90 4.66
C LEU A 131 6.43 -10.35 3.92
N GLN A 132 7.64 -10.62 4.42
CA GLN A 132 8.88 -10.21 3.74
C GLN A 132 8.97 -10.84 2.35
N HIS A 133 8.70 -12.16 2.24
CA HIS A 133 8.69 -12.88 0.98
C HIS A 133 7.66 -12.28 0.00
N ASP A 134 6.43 -12.06 0.46
CA ASP A 134 5.35 -11.53 -0.35
C ASP A 134 5.62 -10.08 -0.81
N MET A 135 6.21 -9.25 0.04
CA MET A 135 6.67 -7.89 -0.32
C MET A 135 7.74 -7.94 -1.41
N LEU A 136 8.77 -8.78 -1.25
CA LEU A 136 9.84 -8.91 -2.23
C LEU A 136 9.31 -9.37 -3.60
N ALA A 137 8.42 -10.37 -3.60
CA ALA A 137 7.79 -10.86 -4.82
C ALA A 137 6.92 -9.77 -5.49
N ALA A 138 6.02 -9.13 -4.74
CA ALA A 138 5.12 -8.10 -5.25
C ALA A 138 5.87 -6.88 -5.82
N LEU A 139 6.95 -6.46 -5.18
CA LEU A 139 7.76 -5.33 -5.65
C LEU A 139 8.61 -5.69 -6.88
N ALA A 140 9.11 -6.92 -6.95
CA ALA A 140 9.80 -7.42 -8.14
C ALA A 140 8.85 -7.49 -9.35
N ASP A 141 7.61 -7.93 -9.12
CA ASP A 141 6.56 -7.94 -10.14
C ASP A 141 6.21 -6.53 -10.61
N LEU A 142 6.15 -5.54 -9.70
CA LEU A 142 5.92 -4.14 -10.07
C LEU A 142 7.06 -3.56 -10.92
N ASP A 143 8.31 -3.90 -10.60
CA ASP A 143 9.46 -3.46 -11.40
C ASP A 143 9.46 -4.11 -12.79
N ALA A 144 9.13 -5.41 -12.88
CA ALA A 144 8.98 -6.12 -14.15
C ALA A 144 7.82 -5.55 -14.99
N ALA A 145 6.69 -5.24 -14.36
CA ALA A 145 5.55 -4.58 -14.99
C ALA A 145 5.93 -3.20 -15.54
N CYS A 146 6.68 -2.41 -14.76
CA CYS A 146 7.17 -1.11 -15.20
C CYS A 146 8.11 -1.23 -16.39
N ALA A 147 9.03 -2.20 -16.38
CA ALA A 147 9.97 -2.44 -17.49
C ALA A 147 9.26 -2.90 -18.78
N SER A 148 8.19 -3.70 -18.66
CA SER A 148 7.38 -4.14 -19.80
C SER A 148 6.32 -3.13 -20.25
N GLY A 149 6.03 -2.12 -19.42
CA GLY A 149 4.99 -1.11 -19.66
C GLY A 149 3.55 -1.64 -19.54
N THR A 150 3.37 -2.84 -18.97
CA THR A 150 2.07 -3.51 -18.80
C THR A 150 1.93 -3.97 -17.35
N LEU A 151 0.88 -3.52 -16.67
CA LEU A 151 0.60 -3.95 -15.30
C LEU A 151 -0.03 -5.35 -15.31
N ALA A 152 0.79 -6.36 -15.03
CA ALA A 152 0.33 -7.69 -14.68
C ALA A 152 0.26 -7.78 -13.15
N ILE A 153 -0.94 -7.68 -12.57
CA ILE A 153 -1.10 -7.87 -11.12
C ILE A 153 -1.05 -9.37 -10.85
N THR A 154 0.04 -9.81 -10.22
CA THR A 154 0.22 -11.19 -9.77
C THR A 154 -0.61 -11.47 -8.51
N GLU A 155 -0.75 -12.74 -8.16
CA GLU A 155 -1.43 -13.12 -6.91
C GLU A 155 -0.72 -12.54 -5.68
N ALA A 156 0.61 -12.49 -5.66
CA ALA A 156 1.37 -11.88 -4.57
C ALA A 156 1.05 -10.39 -4.41
N LEU A 157 1.07 -9.64 -5.51
CA LEU A 157 0.72 -8.21 -5.49
C LEU A 157 -0.75 -7.98 -5.12
N ALA A 158 -1.67 -8.81 -5.63
CA ALA A 158 -3.08 -8.72 -5.30
C ALA A 158 -3.34 -8.99 -3.82
N ASN A 159 -2.75 -10.05 -3.26
CA ASN A 159 -2.88 -10.40 -1.85
C ASN A 159 -2.31 -9.29 -0.94
N LEU A 160 -1.10 -8.80 -1.23
CA LEU A 160 -0.46 -7.75 -0.44
C LEU A 160 -1.27 -6.44 -0.48
N ALA A 161 -1.92 -6.15 -1.61
CA ALA A 161 -2.78 -4.97 -1.78
C ALA A 161 -4.24 -5.17 -1.36
N GLY A 162 -4.62 -6.35 -0.87
CA GLY A 162 -5.99 -6.64 -0.46
C GLY A 162 -7.00 -6.66 -1.61
N MET A 163 -6.55 -7.00 -2.82
CA MET A 163 -7.38 -7.10 -4.02
C MET A 163 -7.70 -8.57 -4.33
N PRO A 164 -8.96 -8.93 -4.64
CA PRO A 164 -9.28 -10.23 -5.24
C PRO A 164 -8.48 -10.49 -6.52
N TYR A 165 -8.12 -11.76 -6.75
CA TYR A 165 -7.40 -12.19 -7.95
C TYR A 165 -8.34 -12.94 -8.92
N PRO A 166 -8.34 -12.62 -10.22
CA PRO A 166 -7.52 -11.62 -10.91
C PRO A 166 -7.96 -10.18 -10.57
N ALA A 167 -6.99 -9.31 -10.30
CA ALA A 167 -7.27 -7.93 -9.88
C ALA A 167 -7.47 -7.01 -11.09
N GLU A 168 -8.53 -6.21 -11.04
CA GLU A 168 -8.84 -5.17 -12.02
C GLU A 168 -8.78 -3.80 -11.33
N PRO A 169 -7.62 -3.12 -11.29
CA PRO A 169 -7.39 -1.98 -10.40
C PRO A 169 -8.35 -0.79 -10.68
N GLN A 170 -8.81 -0.65 -11.93
CA GLN A 170 -9.84 0.31 -12.33
C GLN A 170 -11.19 0.13 -11.61
N ARG A 171 -11.44 -1.05 -11.02
CA ARG A 171 -12.69 -1.40 -10.35
C ARG A 171 -12.67 -1.23 -8.84
N TYR A 172 -11.59 -0.72 -8.25
CA TYR A 172 -11.58 -0.47 -6.82
C TYR A 172 -11.89 1.00 -6.49
N ASN A 173 -12.50 1.19 -5.33
CA ASN A 173 -12.67 2.51 -4.75
C ASN A 173 -11.29 3.08 -4.37
N GLY A 174 -11.13 4.40 -4.40
CA GLY A 174 -9.93 5.10 -3.99
C GLY A 174 -9.40 4.65 -2.63
N PHE A 175 -10.28 4.43 -1.64
CA PHE A 175 -9.87 3.96 -0.30
C PHE A 175 -9.11 2.63 -0.33
N VAL A 176 -9.45 1.72 -1.25
CA VAL A 176 -8.74 0.44 -1.41
C VAL A 176 -7.39 0.67 -2.11
N LEU A 177 -7.35 1.58 -3.07
CA LEU A 177 -6.14 1.85 -3.85
C LEU A 177 -5.08 2.62 -3.06
N VAL A 178 -5.48 3.53 -2.17
CA VAL A 178 -4.55 4.47 -1.52
C VAL A 178 -4.73 4.63 -0.01
N GLY A 179 -5.58 3.84 0.63
CA GLY A 179 -5.84 3.94 2.07
C GLY A 179 -6.61 5.21 2.41
N SER A 180 -6.42 5.73 3.63
CA SER A 180 -7.04 6.97 4.11
C SER A 180 -6.02 7.87 4.79
N ALA A 181 -6.17 9.19 4.71
CA ALA A 181 -5.33 10.13 5.44
C ALA A 181 -5.94 10.44 6.82
N ALA A 182 -5.12 10.48 7.86
CA ALA A 182 -5.49 10.91 9.21
C ALA A 182 -5.67 12.44 9.27
N SER A 183 -6.64 12.96 8.51
CA SER A 183 -6.91 14.39 8.36
C SER A 183 -8.41 14.67 8.49
N ALA A 184 -8.74 15.88 8.96
CA ALA A 184 -10.13 16.34 9.08
C ALA A 184 -10.84 16.47 7.72
N GLU A 185 -10.08 16.61 6.63
CA GLU A 185 -10.61 16.79 5.27
C GLU A 185 -11.15 15.50 4.65
N GLY A 186 -10.78 14.32 5.20
CA GLY A 186 -11.23 13.03 4.70
C GLY A 186 -10.73 12.73 3.29
N TRP A 187 -9.54 12.13 3.19
CA TRP A 187 -8.94 11.74 1.91
C TRP A 187 -8.68 10.24 1.86
N PRO A 188 -8.83 9.56 0.71
CA PRO A 188 -9.16 10.06 -0.63
C PRO A 188 -10.61 10.55 -0.78
N PRO A 189 -10.89 11.41 -1.78
CA PRO A 189 -12.27 11.78 -2.11
C PRO A 189 -13.09 10.55 -2.49
N ALA A 190 -14.39 10.59 -2.21
CA ALA A 190 -15.30 9.56 -2.68
C ALA A 190 -15.31 9.53 -4.21
N MET A 191 -15.00 8.38 -4.79
CA MET A 191 -15.02 8.18 -6.24
C MET A 191 -16.35 7.56 -6.70
N PRO A 192 -16.78 7.80 -7.95
CA PRO A 192 -17.89 7.07 -8.55
C PRO A 192 -17.64 5.56 -8.47
N GLU A 193 -18.68 4.81 -8.11
CA GLU A 193 -18.63 3.36 -8.18
C GLU A 193 -18.26 2.91 -9.61
N PRO A 194 -17.36 1.94 -9.75
CA PRO A 194 -17.01 1.43 -11.06
C PRO A 194 -18.25 0.81 -11.71
N ALA A 195 -18.34 0.92 -13.04
CA ALA A 195 -19.46 0.35 -13.77
C ALA A 195 -19.60 -1.15 -13.46
N PRO A 196 -20.82 -1.65 -13.21
CA PRO A 196 -21.05 -3.06 -12.93
C PRO A 196 -20.59 -3.91 -14.11
N ARG A 197 -20.06 -5.11 -13.81
CA ARG A 197 -19.69 -6.07 -14.85
C ARG A 197 -20.96 -6.52 -15.56
N LEU A 198 -21.14 -6.11 -16.82
CA LEU A 198 -22.14 -6.70 -17.69
C LEU A 198 -21.62 -8.06 -18.14
N GLU A 199 -21.80 -9.09 -17.31
CA GLU A 199 -21.67 -10.46 -17.76
C GLU A 199 -22.88 -10.78 -18.65
N VAL A 200 -22.71 -10.66 -19.96
CA VAL A 200 -23.72 -11.08 -20.93
C VAL A 200 -23.68 -12.61 -21.01
N ASN A 201 -24.16 -13.28 -19.96
CA ASN A 201 -24.47 -14.70 -19.92
C ASN A 201 -25.48 -15.00 -18.79
N GLY A 202 -26.70 -14.47 -18.92
CA GLY A 202 -27.94 -15.15 -18.49
C GLY A 202 -28.22 -15.45 -17.01
N ALA A 203 -27.34 -15.18 -16.05
CA ALA A 203 -27.67 -15.36 -14.64
C ALA A 203 -26.88 -14.38 -13.75
N ASP A 204 -27.65 -13.59 -13.01
CA ASP A 204 -27.31 -12.77 -11.84
C ASP A 204 -26.13 -11.79 -11.93
N VAL A 205 -26.46 -10.52 -11.65
CA VAL A 205 -25.50 -9.46 -11.33
C VAL A 205 -24.78 -9.85 -10.05
N VAL A 206 -23.61 -10.48 -10.17
CA VAL A 206 -22.72 -10.69 -9.02
C VAL A 206 -22.08 -9.35 -8.69
N VAL A 207 -22.68 -8.63 -7.74
CA VAL A 207 -21.93 -7.65 -6.95
C VAL A 207 -20.95 -8.50 -6.15
N GLU A 208 -19.67 -8.55 -6.55
CA GLU A 208 -18.63 -9.22 -5.76
C GLU A 208 -18.50 -8.50 -4.42
N ALA A 209 -19.31 -8.97 -3.46
CA ALA A 209 -19.09 -8.73 -2.06
C ALA A 209 -17.70 -9.27 -1.73
N ARG A 210 -16.89 -8.41 -1.13
CA ARG A 210 -15.57 -8.70 -0.55
C ARG A 210 -15.49 -10.16 -0.07
N PRO A 211 -14.42 -10.92 -0.37
CA PRO A 211 -14.18 -12.15 0.35
C PRO A 211 -13.79 -11.80 1.79
N TRP A 212 -14.80 -11.73 2.66
CA TRP A 212 -14.72 -11.52 4.12
C TRP A 212 -14.00 -12.66 4.89
N TRP A 213 -13.43 -13.65 4.19
CA TRP A 213 -13.07 -14.96 4.74
C TRP A 213 -11.66 -15.45 4.37
N LYS A 214 -10.79 -14.61 3.80
CA LYS A 214 -9.35 -14.96 3.61
C LYS A 214 -8.44 -14.63 4.79
N PHE A 215 -8.98 -14.19 5.92
CA PHE A 215 -8.23 -13.95 7.15
C PHE A 215 -8.96 -14.55 8.36
N TRP A 216 -8.90 -15.87 8.47
CA TRP A 216 -9.06 -16.65 9.70
C TRP A 216 -7.98 -17.71 9.74
#